data_AF-A0A1Y2TK00-F1
#
_entry.id   AF-A0A1Y2TK00-F1
#
_cell.length_a   1.000
_cell.length_b   1.000
_cell.length_c   1.000
_cell.angle_alpha   90.00
_cell.angle_beta   90.00
_cell.angle_gamma   90.00
#
_symmetry.space_group_name_H-M   'P 1'
#
loop_
_entity.id
_entity.type
_entity.pdbx_description
1 polymer ?
#
loop_
_entity_poly.entity_id
_entity_poly.type
_entity_poly.pdbx_seq_one_letter_code
_entity_poly.pdbx_strand_id
1 'polypeptide(L)'
;MAEVPVIQILDKKNYFKQTLVPLPNALPLPPLKESSLRIRTEVLCLTSNNFTYCKLGDLLHWWDVHPIPPSTPAPYNDASTYGRINCWGYAKVLESTFESVPKGSYVWGYLPIGTLPLDFQVKKGNVPGQIIVTEPYRQQQLPLYNRYHIFPETLGKEIDAKAGAIAYDALARVMHLTGYVMTNFMFPEDPAQSVNLNLEQADLTDATIINFAPGSKVGLSFTYLLDGPPPPQRPDGVDVAQVMADSLQNAAIKKVGEREYFEGLNASWEGLREEGFKGLKVKWGEGMEAAKEGWDRFARNEVQADEGLVFKL
;
A
#
# COMPACT_ATOMS: atom_id res chain seq x y z
N MET A 1 -7.18 -30.83 11.01
CA MET A 1 -5.92 -30.70 10.25
C MET A 1 -5.68 -29.20 10.07
N ALA A 2 -4.43 -28.74 10.17
CA ALA A 2 -4.12 -27.34 9.84
C ALA A 2 -4.49 -27.09 8.37
N GLU A 3 -5.10 -25.94 8.09
CA GLU A 3 -5.44 -25.52 6.73
C GLU A 3 -4.17 -25.44 5.87
N VAL A 4 -4.22 -25.95 4.65
CA VAL A 4 -3.10 -25.84 3.70
C VAL A 4 -3.00 -24.39 3.25
N PRO A 5 -1.88 -23.69 3.52
CA PRO A 5 -1.76 -22.31 3.11
C PRO A 5 -1.72 -22.19 1.59
N VAL A 6 -2.33 -21.13 1.06
CA VAL A 6 -2.42 -20.84 -0.37
C VAL A 6 -1.81 -19.47 -0.63
N ILE A 7 -1.01 -19.35 -1.68
CA ILE A 7 -0.46 -18.06 -2.13
C ILE A 7 -0.91 -17.74 -3.55
N GLN A 8 -1.02 -16.46 -3.86
CA GLN A 8 -1.15 -16.02 -5.25
C GLN A 8 0.25 -15.96 -5.89
N ILE A 9 0.37 -16.50 -7.11
CA ILE A 9 1.54 -16.39 -7.96
C ILE A 9 1.14 -15.76 -9.29
N LEU A 10 1.95 -14.84 -9.79
CA LEU A 10 1.76 -14.15 -11.07
C LEU A 10 2.89 -14.50 -12.03
N ASP A 11 2.57 -14.56 -13.32
CA ASP A 11 3.58 -14.50 -14.39
C ASP A 11 4.10 -13.05 -14.48
N LYS A 12 5.41 -12.84 -14.34
CA LYS A 12 5.99 -11.48 -14.31
C LYS A 12 5.81 -10.73 -15.63
N LYS A 13 5.84 -11.44 -16.77
CA LYS A 13 5.70 -10.85 -18.11
C LYS A 13 4.25 -10.63 -18.49
N ASN A 14 3.34 -11.45 -17.96
CA ASN A 14 1.91 -11.33 -18.14
C ASN A 14 1.18 -11.46 -16.81
N TYR A 15 1.24 -10.40 -16.00
CA TYR A 15 0.68 -10.36 -14.64
C TYR A 15 -0.85 -10.41 -14.58
N PHE A 16 -1.54 -10.48 -15.72
CA PHE A 16 -2.95 -10.87 -15.77
C PHE A 16 -3.15 -12.38 -15.60
N LYS A 17 -2.11 -13.18 -15.86
CA LYS A 17 -2.09 -14.61 -15.55
C LYS A 17 -1.67 -14.80 -14.10
N GLN A 18 -2.61 -15.28 -13.31
CA GLN A 18 -2.42 -15.63 -11.91
C GLN A 18 -2.80 -17.09 -11.66
N THR A 19 -2.19 -17.66 -10.63
CA THR A 19 -2.57 -18.97 -10.07
C THR A 19 -2.58 -18.90 -8.56
N LEU A 20 -3.56 -19.56 -7.94
CA LEU A 20 -3.53 -19.88 -6.52
C LEU A 20 -2.76 -21.19 -6.33
N VAL A 21 -1.68 -21.13 -5.56
CA VAL A 21 -0.77 -22.25 -5.36
C VAL A 21 -0.88 -22.73 -3.92
N PRO A 22 -1.43 -23.93 -3.67
CA PRO A 22 -1.43 -24.53 -2.34
C PRO A 22 -0.02 -25.00 -1.96
N LEU A 23 0.32 -24.87 -0.68
CA LEU A 23 1.64 -25.21 -0.14
C LEU A 23 1.53 -26.30 0.95
N PRO A 24 1.25 -27.56 0.57
CA PRO A 24 1.00 -28.65 1.54
C PRO A 24 2.21 -28.96 2.44
N ASN A 25 3.41 -28.60 2.00
CA ASN A 25 4.67 -28.87 2.71
C ASN A 25 5.29 -27.59 3.33
N ALA A 26 4.52 -26.51 3.48
CA ALA A 26 5.03 -25.26 4.06
C ALA A 26 5.05 -25.24 5.59
N LEU A 27 4.32 -26.15 6.24
CA LEU A 27 4.15 -26.19 7.69
C LEU A 27 4.75 -27.49 8.27
N PRO A 28 5.22 -27.47 9.54
CA PRO A 28 5.32 -26.31 10.43
C PRO A 28 6.46 -25.35 10.02
N LEU A 29 6.28 -24.07 10.32
CA LEU A 29 7.36 -23.08 10.18
C LEU A 29 8.39 -23.23 11.31
N PRO A 30 9.66 -22.82 11.10
CA PRO A 30 10.69 -22.88 12.14
C PRO A 30 10.31 -22.04 13.38
N PRO A 31 10.94 -22.23 14.55
CA PRO A 31 10.72 -21.36 15.70
C PRO A 31 10.99 -19.88 15.37
N LEU A 32 10.20 -18.97 15.94
CA LEU A 32 10.41 -17.54 15.76
C LEU A 32 11.77 -17.10 16.32
N LYS A 33 12.44 -16.21 15.58
CA LYS A 33 13.65 -15.52 16.03
C LYS A 33 13.31 -14.50 17.12
N GLU A 34 14.31 -13.95 17.79
CA GLU A 34 14.12 -12.81 18.70
C GLU A 34 13.56 -11.59 17.95
N SER A 35 12.83 -10.73 18.67
CA SER A 35 12.23 -9.50 18.14
C SER A 35 11.46 -9.72 16.83
N SER A 36 10.65 -10.79 16.79
CA SER A 36 9.97 -11.23 15.57
C SER A 36 8.49 -11.48 15.79
N LEU A 37 7.73 -11.32 14.72
CA LEU A 37 6.32 -11.61 14.64
C LEU A 37 6.06 -12.67 13.57
N ARG A 38 5.20 -13.65 13.87
CA ARG A 38 4.58 -14.49 12.85
C ARG A 38 3.21 -13.92 12.54
N ILE A 39 3.03 -13.39 11.34
CA ILE A 39 1.78 -12.75 10.92
C ILE A 39 1.13 -13.52 9.78
N ARG A 40 -0.19 -13.46 9.66
CA ARG A 40 -0.93 -14.00 8.52
C ARG A 40 -1.92 -12.95 8.01
N THR A 41 -1.89 -12.67 6.72
CA THR A 41 -2.87 -11.77 6.08
C THR A 41 -4.28 -12.26 6.35
N GLU A 42 -5.14 -11.39 6.87
CA GLU A 42 -6.57 -11.67 7.11
C GLU A 42 -7.48 -10.70 6.36
N VAL A 43 -7.00 -9.48 6.07
CA VAL A 43 -7.73 -8.53 5.22
C VAL A 43 -6.77 -7.97 4.19
N LEU A 44 -7.20 -7.90 2.94
CA LEU A 44 -6.48 -7.22 1.88
C LEU A 44 -7.43 -6.49 0.94
N CYS A 45 -6.92 -5.48 0.23
CA CYS A 45 -7.62 -4.86 -0.88
C CYS A 45 -6.93 -5.15 -2.23
N LEU A 46 -7.72 -5.06 -3.30
CA LEU A 46 -7.23 -4.93 -4.66
C LEU A 46 -7.61 -3.58 -5.24
N THR A 47 -6.66 -2.93 -5.90
CA THR A 47 -6.78 -1.63 -6.54
C THR A 47 -6.01 -1.64 -7.86
N SER A 48 -6.21 -0.63 -8.70
CA SER A 48 -5.39 -0.46 -9.91
C SER A 48 -3.89 -0.35 -9.61
N ASN A 49 -3.51 0.08 -8.40
CA ASN A 49 -2.11 0.19 -7.99
C ASN A 49 -1.40 -1.16 -7.95
N ASN A 50 -2.13 -2.27 -7.78
CA ASN A 50 -1.56 -3.61 -7.85
C ASN A 50 -0.91 -3.89 -9.23
N PHE A 51 -1.50 -3.38 -10.32
CA PHE A 51 -0.90 -3.52 -11.64
C PHE A 51 0.30 -2.59 -11.85
N THR A 52 0.31 -1.42 -11.22
CA THR A 52 1.51 -0.57 -11.17
C THR A 52 2.65 -1.32 -10.49
N TYR A 53 2.37 -2.02 -9.38
CA TYR A 53 3.35 -2.84 -8.69
C TYR A 53 3.96 -3.92 -9.59
N CYS A 54 3.12 -4.60 -10.39
CA CYS A 54 3.61 -5.58 -11.36
C CYS A 54 4.38 -4.94 -12.51
N LYS A 55 3.86 -3.84 -13.08
CA LYS A 55 4.40 -3.19 -14.28
C LYS A 55 5.79 -2.59 -14.04
N LEU A 56 6.01 -2.02 -12.86
CA LEU A 56 7.30 -1.45 -12.45
C LEU A 56 8.09 -2.40 -11.53
N GLY A 57 7.69 -3.68 -11.45
CA GLY A 57 8.23 -4.62 -10.48
C GLY A 57 9.73 -4.86 -10.60
N ASP A 58 10.26 -4.90 -11.83
CA ASP A 58 11.71 -5.05 -12.05
C ASP A 58 12.46 -3.73 -11.81
N LEU A 59 11.88 -2.59 -12.24
CA LEU A 59 12.51 -1.28 -12.11
C LEU A 59 12.61 -0.82 -10.65
N LEU A 60 11.56 -1.07 -9.86
CA LEU A 60 11.45 -0.66 -8.47
C LEU A 60 11.66 -1.82 -7.49
N HIS A 61 12.12 -2.97 -7.97
CA HIS A 61 12.37 -4.17 -7.17
C HIS A 61 11.17 -4.65 -6.35
N TRP A 62 9.93 -4.38 -6.78
CA TRP A 62 8.73 -4.77 -6.03
C TRP A 62 8.45 -6.27 -6.05
N TRP A 63 8.99 -7.00 -7.04
CA TRP A 63 8.97 -8.46 -7.03
C TRP A 63 9.77 -9.07 -5.87
N ASP A 64 10.75 -8.34 -5.34
CA ASP A 64 11.66 -8.83 -4.30
C ASP A 64 11.07 -8.63 -2.89
N VAL A 65 9.98 -7.85 -2.76
CA VAL A 65 9.36 -7.53 -1.46
C VAL A 65 8.73 -8.76 -0.81
N HIS A 66 8.21 -9.67 -1.62
CA HIS A 66 7.60 -10.91 -1.17
C HIS A 66 8.21 -12.09 -1.93
N PRO A 67 9.35 -12.62 -1.46
CA PRO A 67 9.99 -13.75 -2.11
C PRO A 67 9.05 -14.95 -2.27
N ILE A 68 9.28 -15.73 -3.33
CA ILE A 68 8.60 -17.01 -3.53
C ILE A 68 9.04 -17.96 -2.40
N PRO A 69 8.10 -18.53 -1.62
CA PRO A 69 8.43 -19.47 -0.56
C PRO A 69 9.18 -20.69 -1.12
N PRO A 70 10.21 -21.20 -0.44
CA PRO A 70 10.94 -22.40 -0.88
C PRO A 70 10.05 -23.65 -1.05
N SER A 71 8.91 -23.70 -0.35
CA SER A 71 7.91 -24.78 -0.44
C SER A 71 7.00 -24.69 -1.66
N THR A 72 7.15 -23.66 -2.50
CA THR A 72 6.35 -23.49 -3.72
C THR A 72 6.67 -24.63 -4.70
N PRO A 73 5.67 -25.35 -5.23
CA PRO A 73 5.89 -26.41 -6.21
C PRO A 73 6.27 -25.86 -7.59
N ALA A 74 6.96 -26.69 -8.38
CA ALA A 74 7.18 -26.40 -9.80
C ALA A 74 5.85 -26.37 -10.58
N PRO A 75 5.73 -25.53 -11.63
CA PRO A 75 6.76 -24.63 -12.16
C PRO A 75 6.86 -23.29 -11.41
N TYR A 76 5.98 -23.04 -10.44
CA TYR A 76 5.83 -21.74 -9.77
C TYR A 76 6.97 -21.37 -8.82
N ASN A 77 7.92 -22.27 -8.59
CA ASN A 77 9.14 -22.01 -7.83
C ASN A 77 10.21 -21.24 -8.61
N ASP A 78 10.06 -21.09 -9.93
CA ASP A 78 10.98 -20.31 -10.76
C ASP A 78 10.74 -18.80 -10.59
N ALA A 79 11.54 -18.16 -9.72
CA ALA A 79 11.47 -16.73 -9.45
C ALA A 79 11.92 -15.84 -10.62
N SER A 80 12.50 -16.39 -11.69
CA SER A 80 12.80 -15.63 -12.92
C SER A 80 11.56 -15.41 -13.79
N THR A 81 10.61 -16.34 -13.75
CA THR A 81 9.37 -16.31 -14.52
C THR A 81 8.19 -15.81 -13.67
N TYR A 82 8.12 -16.26 -12.42
CA TYR A 82 7.01 -16.03 -11.52
C TYR A 82 7.36 -15.05 -10.41
N GLY A 83 6.35 -14.41 -9.86
CA GLY A 83 6.51 -13.47 -8.75
C GLY A 83 5.27 -13.40 -7.87
N ARG A 84 5.44 -12.77 -6.71
CA ARG A 84 4.35 -12.41 -5.80
C ARG A 84 4.31 -10.90 -5.71
N ILE A 85 3.11 -10.37 -5.50
CA ILE A 85 2.90 -8.94 -5.30
C ILE A 85 2.27 -8.69 -3.94
N ASN A 86 2.21 -7.42 -3.59
CA ASN A 86 1.69 -6.93 -2.33
C ASN A 86 0.25 -6.43 -2.45
N CYS A 87 -0.34 -6.21 -1.29
CA CYS A 87 -1.61 -5.54 -1.04
C CYS A 87 -1.49 -4.76 0.27
N TRP A 88 -2.45 -3.87 0.53
CA TRP A 88 -2.59 -3.19 1.82
C TRP A 88 -3.75 -3.79 2.59
N GLY A 89 -3.61 -3.88 3.91
CA GLY A 89 -4.65 -4.41 4.78
C GLY A 89 -4.09 -4.90 6.10
N TYR A 90 -4.80 -5.85 6.71
CA TYR A 90 -4.52 -6.35 8.05
C TYR A 90 -3.98 -7.77 8.03
N ALA A 91 -3.01 -8.03 8.91
CA ALA A 91 -2.55 -9.34 9.25
C ALA A 91 -2.68 -9.60 10.75
N LYS A 92 -3.09 -10.82 11.10
CA LYS A 92 -3.16 -11.27 12.49
C LYS A 92 -1.81 -11.77 12.96
N VAL A 93 -1.43 -11.41 14.18
CA VAL A 93 -0.22 -11.89 14.85
C VAL A 93 -0.50 -13.26 15.46
N LEU A 94 0.00 -14.32 14.83
CA LEU A 94 -0.19 -15.70 15.26
C LEU A 94 0.75 -16.09 16.40
N GLU A 95 1.98 -15.56 16.37
CA GLU A 95 3.03 -15.75 17.38
C GLU A 95 3.89 -14.48 17.47
N SER A 96 4.47 -14.20 18.64
CA SER A 96 5.31 -13.03 18.86
C SER A 96 6.41 -13.32 19.87
N THR A 97 7.63 -12.87 19.57
CA THR A 97 8.76 -12.75 20.50
C THR A 97 9.10 -11.27 20.79
N PHE A 98 8.23 -10.35 20.36
CA PHE A 98 8.40 -8.91 20.52
C PHE A 98 7.36 -8.36 21.50
N GLU A 99 7.80 -8.01 22.71
CA GLU A 99 6.95 -7.73 23.88
C GLU A 99 5.84 -6.71 23.61
N SER A 100 6.12 -5.66 22.83
CA SER A 100 5.15 -4.59 22.56
C SER A 100 4.02 -4.98 21.59
N VAL A 101 4.07 -6.17 21.00
CA VAL A 101 3.04 -6.68 20.08
C VAL A 101 2.62 -8.08 20.53
N PRO A 102 1.56 -8.21 21.36
CA PRO A 102 1.08 -9.50 21.83
C PRO A 102 0.53 -10.37 20.70
N LYS A 103 0.62 -11.70 20.88
CA LYS A 103 -0.15 -12.66 20.06
C LYS A 103 -1.64 -12.32 20.09
N GLY A 104 -2.32 -12.48 18.95
CA GLY A 104 -3.74 -12.15 18.79
C GLY A 104 -3.99 -10.72 18.32
N SER A 105 -3.01 -9.82 18.47
CA SER A 105 -3.05 -8.46 17.91
C SER A 105 -3.10 -8.49 16.37
N TYR A 106 -3.39 -7.33 15.78
CA TYR A 106 -3.34 -7.12 14.34
C TYR A 106 -2.27 -6.10 13.97
N VAL A 107 -1.72 -6.24 12.77
CA VAL A 107 -0.87 -5.23 12.16
C VAL A 107 -1.46 -4.83 10.81
N TRP A 108 -1.45 -3.53 10.52
CA TRP A 108 -1.80 -3.01 9.20
C TRP A 108 -0.53 -2.59 8.45
N GLY A 109 -0.42 -2.96 7.18
CA GLY A 109 0.71 -2.54 6.34
C GLY A 109 0.79 -3.27 5.00
N TYR A 110 2.01 -3.42 4.48
CA TYR A 110 2.31 -3.98 3.16
C TYR A 110 2.41 -5.51 3.19
N LEU A 111 1.38 -6.21 2.72
CA LEU A 111 1.22 -7.66 2.91
C LEU A 111 1.21 -8.40 1.58
N PRO A 112 1.68 -9.66 1.51
CA PRO A 112 1.47 -10.46 0.32
C PRO A 112 0.03 -10.98 0.25
N ILE A 113 -0.40 -11.31 -0.97
CA ILE A 113 -1.68 -11.96 -1.21
C ILE A 113 -1.53 -13.48 -0.98
N GLY A 114 -2.13 -13.98 0.10
CA GLY A 114 -2.05 -15.38 0.50
C GLY A 114 -2.27 -15.61 1.99
N THR A 115 -2.52 -16.87 2.35
CA THR A 115 -2.74 -17.32 3.74
C THR A 115 -1.52 -17.94 4.39
N LEU A 116 -0.38 -18.03 3.68
CA LEU A 116 0.89 -18.48 4.25
C LEU A 116 1.37 -17.50 5.33
N PRO A 117 1.58 -17.94 6.59
CA PRO A 117 2.15 -17.08 7.62
C PRO A 117 3.57 -16.62 7.27
N LEU A 118 3.92 -15.42 7.68
CA LEU A 118 5.19 -14.75 7.42
C LEU A 118 5.86 -14.39 8.73
N ASP A 119 7.16 -14.62 8.80
CA ASP A 119 7.96 -14.19 9.94
C ASP A 119 8.64 -12.86 9.58
N PHE A 120 8.46 -11.85 10.41
CA PHE A 120 9.16 -10.57 10.32
C PHE A 120 9.95 -10.31 11.58
N GLN A 121 11.26 -10.08 11.45
CA GLN A 121 11.99 -9.33 12.45
C GLN A 121 11.56 -7.86 12.43
N VAL A 122 11.39 -7.30 13.62
CA VAL A 122 10.83 -5.97 13.82
C VAL A 122 11.61 -5.21 14.89
N LYS A 123 11.57 -3.88 14.79
CA LYS A 123 11.95 -2.96 15.87
C LYS A 123 10.80 -2.02 16.19
N LYS A 124 10.88 -1.39 17.36
CA LYS A 124 9.92 -0.36 17.77
C LYS A 124 9.96 0.80 16.77
N GLY A 125 8.80 1.29 16.37
CA GLY A 125 8.69 2.56 15.66
C GLY A 125 9.01 3.74 16.58
N ASN A 126 9.30 4.89 15.98
CA ASN A 126 9.56 6.11 16.74
C ASN A 126 8.29 6.75 17.31
N VAL A 127 7.11 6.30 16.83
CA VAL A 127 5.79 6.73 17.28
C VAL A 127 5.06 5.55 17.94
N PRO A 128 4.31 5.76 19.04
CA PRO A 128 3.49 4.71 19.65
C PRO A 128 2.55 4.03 18.65
N GLY A 129 2.32 2.73 18.84
CA GLY A 129 1.45 1.95 17.97
C GLY A 129 2.06 1.63 16.59
N GLN A 130 3.36 1.86 16.38
CA GLN A 130 4.06 1.48 15.16
C GLN A 130 5.24 0.54 15.42
N ILE A 131 5.51 -0.32 14.43
CA ILE A 131 6.73 -1.12 14.31
C ILE A 131 7.33 -0.95 12.93
N ILE A 132 8.63 -1.24 12.83
CA ILE A 132 9.38 -1.20 11.58
C ILE A 132 9.95 -2.60 11.31
N VAL A 133 9.63 -3.17 10.15
CA VAL A 133 10.19 -4.45 9.67
C VAL A 133 11.64 -4.26 9.26
N THR A 134 12.53 -5.12 9.77
CA THR A 134 13.99 -5.01 9.60
C THR A 134 14.59 -6.10 8.73
N GLU A 135 13.76 -6.88 8.04
CA GLU A 135 14.23 -7.93 7.13
C GLU A 135 15.20 -7.37 6.06
N PRO A 136 16.42 -7.94 5.90
CA PRO A 136 17.44 -7.38 5.02
C PRO A 136 16.98 -7.18 3.58
N TYR A 137 16.24 -8.15 3.03
CA TYR A 137 15.74 -8.10 1.65
C TYR A 137 14.71 -6.98 1.41
N ARG A 138 14.14 -6.39 2.47
CA ARG A 138 13.19 -5.27 2.39
C ARG A 138 13.84 -3.91 2.61
N GLN A 139 15.12 -3.84 2.98
CA GLN A 139 15.77 -2.56 3.31
C GLN A 139 16.16 -1.72 2.08
N GLN A 140 16.21 -2.34 0.90
CA GLN A 140 16.38 -1.63 -0.38
C GLN A 140 15.09 -0.94 -0.86
N GLN A 141 13.96 -1.21 -0.21
CA GLN A 141 12.64 -0.72 -0.58
C GLN A 141 12.33 0.61 0.12
N LEU A 142 11.28 1.29 -0.35
CA LEU A 142 10.81 2.53 0.28
C LEU A 142 10.50 2.29 1.77
N PRO A 143 11.04 3.11 2.70
CA PRO A 143 10.80 3.01 4.14
C PRO A 143 9.33 2.85 4.53
N LEU A 144 8.41 3.50 3.81
CA LEU A 144 6.96 3.37 4.02
C LEU A 144 6.48 1.91 4.06
N TYR A 145 7.03 1.02 3.22
CA TYR A 145 6.57 -0.38 3.14
C TYR A 145 6.98 -1.24 4.33
N ASN A 146 7.94 -0.76 5.13
CA ASN A 146 8.42 -1.42 6.32
C ASN A 146 7.73 -0.91 7.59
N ARG A 147 6.89 0.12 7.52
CA ARG A 147 6.16 0.67 8.66
C ARG A 147 4.78 0.01 8.80
N TYR A 148 4.51 -0.57 9.96
CA TYR A 148 3.23 -1.21 10.28
C TYR A 148 2.61 -0.58 11.52
N HIS A 149 1.29 -0.46 11.49
CA HIS A 149 0.48 0.03 12.61
C HIS A 149 -0.08 -1.15 13.41
N ILE A 150 0.02 -1.10 14.72
CA ILE A 150 -0.44 -2.14 15.64
C ILE A 150 -1.87 -1.84 16.08
N PHE A 151 -2.71 -2.87 16.10
CA PHE A 151 -4.10 -2.82 16.54
C PHE A 151 -4.40 -3.94 17.55
N PRO A 152 -5.32 -3.71 18.50
CA PRO A 152 -5.67 -4.71 19.51
C PRO A 152 -6.42 -5.90 18.91
N GLU A 153 -6.43 -7.02 19.64
CA GLU A 153 -7.16 -8.24 19.25
C GLU A 153 -8.66 -8.01 19.03
N THR A 154 -9.25 -7.01 19.70
CA THR A 154 -10.68 -6.67 19.57
C THR A 154 -11.08 -6.25 18.15
N LEU A 155 -10.12 -5.79 17.33
CA LEU A 155 -10.33 -5.45 15.92
C LEU A 155 -10.92 -6.63 15.11
N GLY A 156 -10.64 -7.88 15.55
CA GLY A 156 -11.19 -9.08 14.91
C GLY A 156 -12.71 -9.06 14.77
N LYS A 157 -13.43 -8.46 15.73
CA LYS A 157 -14.90 -8.34 15.67
C LYS A 157 -15.36 -7.43 14.53
N GLU A 158 -14.63 -6.35 14.26
CA GLU A 158 -14.93 -5.42 13.17
C GLU A 158 -14.59 -6.04 11.81
N ILE A 159 -13.50 -6.82 11.75
CA ILE A 159 -13.13 -7.60 10.56
C ILE A 159 -14.21 -8.65 10.26
N ASP A 160 -14.65 -9.40 11.27
CA ASP A 160 -15.73 -10.39 11.13
C ASP A 160 -17.05 -9.76 10.67
N ALA A 161 -17.37 -8.57 11.21
CA ALA A 161 -18.53 -7.79 10.81
C ALA A 161 -18.39 -7.10 9.45
N LYS A 162 -17.22 -7.20 8.79
CA LYS A 162 -16.91 -6.54 7.50
C LYS A 162 -17.19 -5.03 7.57
N ALA A 163 -16.81 -4.41 8.70
CA ALA A 163 -17.08 -3.01 8.97
C ALA A 163 -16.45 -2.10 7.91
N GLY A 164 -17.15 -1.00 7.57
CA GLY A 164 -16.69 -0.04 6.56
C GLY A 164 -15.32 0.56 6.89
N ALA A 165 -15.06 0.82 8.18
CA ALA A 165 -13.79 1.36 8.65
C ALA A 165 -12.59 0.45 8.28
N ILE A 166 -12.73 -0.88 8.43
CA ILE A 166 -11.71 -1.86 8.03
C ILE A 166 -11.45 -1.82 6.52
N ALA A 167 -12.52 -1.71 5.74
CA ALA A 167 -12.41 -1.60 4.30
C ALA A 167 -11.70 -0.29 3.88
N TYR A 168 -12.02 0.82 4.53
CA TYR A 168 -11.38 2.12 4.28
C TYR A 168 -9.91 2.11 4.64
N ASP A 169 -9.54 1.49 5.76
CA ASP A 169 -8.14 1.30 6.14
C ASP A 169 -7.37 0.53 5.06
N ALA A 170 -7.93 -0.55 4.52
CA ALA A 170 -7.29 -1.31 3.44
C ALA A 170 -7.20 -0.50 2.12
N LEU A 171 -8.31 0.11 1.68
CA LEU A 171 -8.43 0.75 0.37
C LEU A 171 -7.74 2.11 0.27
N ALA A 172 -7.87 2.93 1.31
CA ALA A 172 -7.69 4.37 1.18
C ALA A 172 -6.61 4.95 2.09
N ARG A 173 -6.20 4.29 3.18
CA ARG A 173 -5.22 4.85 4.12
C ARG A 173 -3.90 5.27 3.46
N VAL A 174 -3.35 4.45 2.55
CA VAL A 174 -2.12 4.79 1.82
C VAL A 174 -2.31 5.92 0.79
N MET A 175 -3.49 5.99 0.17
CA MET A 175 -3.82 7.07 -0.76
C MET A 175 -4.07 8.37 -0.02
N HIS A 176 -4.69 8.30 1.16
CA HIS A 176 -4.83 9.43 2.07
C HIS A 176 -3.48 9.94 2.54
N LEU A 177 -2.54 9.07 2.92
CA LEU A 177 -1.16 9.47 3.22
C LEU A 177 -0.55 10.26 2.06
N THR A 178 -0.70 9.76 0.83
CA THR A 178 -0.21 10.46 -0.37
C THR A 178 -0.85 11.83 -0.51
N GLY A 179 -2.19 11.92 -0.41
CA GLY A 179 -2.92 13.19 -0.48
C GLY A 179 -2.53 14.16 0.63
N TYR A 180 -2.43 13.68 1.87
CA TYR A 180 -2.00 14.48 3.03
C TYR A 180 -0.62 15.09 2.80
N VAL A 181 0.33 14.28 2.31
CA VAL A 181 1.68 14.75 2.04
C VAL A 181 1.71 15.77 0.89
N MET A 182 0.92 15.53 -0.16
CA MET A 182 0.82 16.48 -1.27
C MET A 182 0.23 17.82 -0.82
N THR A 183 -0.91 17.80 -0.12
CA THR A 183 -1.60 19.03 0.28
C THR A 183 -0.86 19.81 1.36
N ASN A 184 -0.20 19.14 2.31
CA ASN A 184 0.43 19.84 3.45
C ASN A 184 1.92 20.11 3.26
N PHE A 185 2.60 19.45 2.31
CA PHE A 185 4.05 19.56 2.18
C PHE A 185 4.55 19.70 0.74
N MET A 186 3.75 19.38 -0.29
CA MET A 186 4.12 19.65 -1.68
C MET A 186 3.49 20.95 -2.19
N PHE A 187 2.20 21.13 -1.93
CA PHE A 187 1.39 22.29 -2.29
C PHE A 187 0.70 22.92 -1.07
N PRO A 188 1.44 23.24 0.02
CA PRO A 188 0.84 23.85 1.20
C PRO A 188 0.31 25.25 0.93
N GLU A 189 -0.69 25.66 1.73
CA GLU A 189 -1.20 27.05 1.73
C GLU A 189 -0.11 28.07 2.08
N ASP A 190 0.78 27.72 3.02
CA ASP A 190 1.99 28.48 3.32
C ASP A 190 3.18 27.87 2.56
N PRO A 191 3.72 28.55 1.52
CA PRO A 191 4.86 28.04 0.76
C PRO A 191 6.10 27.76 1.59
N ALA A 192 6.27 28.44 2.74
CA ALA A 192 7.38 28.17 3.65
C ALA A 192 7.33 26.75 4.24
N GLN A 193 6.17 26.07 4.17
CA GLN A 193 5.99 24.68 4.60
C GLN A 193 6.34 23.66 3.52
N SER A 194 6.53 24.07 2.26
CA SER A 194 6.86 23.13 1.18
C SER A 194 8.19 22.42 1.43
N VAL A 195 8.23 21.12 1.17
CA VAL A 195 9.42 20.27 1.31
C VAL A 195 10.03 19.92 -0.03
N ASN A 196 9.39 20.33 -1.14
CA ASN A 196 9.77 19.90 -2.48
C ASN A 196 9.96 21.04 -3.48
N LEU A 197 9.24 22.15 -3.31
CA LEU A 197 9.35 23.32 -4.17
C LEU A 197 9.67 24.53 -3.30
N ASN A 198 10.77 25.22 -3.58
CA ASN A 198 10.97 26.56 -3.05
C ASN A 198 10.09 27.57 -3.82
N LEU A 199 10.01 28.82 -3.35
CA LEU A 199 9.17 29.86 -3.98
C LEU A 199 9.53 30.10 -5.46
N GLU A 200 10.81 30.03 -5.84
CA GLU A 200 11.25 30.15 -7.23
C GLU A 200 10.88 28.91 -8.08
N GLN A 201 10.86 27.72 -7.49
CA GLN A 201 10.53 26.45 -8.16
C GLN A 201 9.02 26.20 -8.26
N ALA A 202 8.24 26.79 -7.37
CA ALA A 202 6.77 26.78 -7.41
C ALA A 202 6.20 27.91 -8.28
N ASP A 203 7.05 28.81 -8.80
CA ASP A 203 6.65 29.86 -9.72
C ASP A 203 6.37 29.27 -11.11
N LEU A 204 5.08 29.13 -11.42
CA LEU A 204 4.62 28.64 -12.71
C LEU A 204 4.39 29.76 -13.73
N THR A 205 4.80 31.00 -13.43
CA THR A 205 4.52 32.19 -14.26
C THR A 205 4.99 32.01 -15.71
N ASP A 206 6.06 31.24 -15.95
CA ASP A 206 6.61 30.95 -17.28
C ASP A 206 6.65 29.44 -17.65
N ALA A 207 5.88 28.59 -16.96
CA ALA A 207 5.94 27.13 -17.15
C ALA A 207 4.97 26.59 -18.22
N THR A 208 5.46 25.68 -19.08
CA THR A 208 4.65 24.90 -20.03
C THR A 208 4.17 23.57 -19.39
N ILE A 209 2.93 23.52 -18.90
CA ILE A 209 2.38 22.30 -18.28
C ILE A 209 1.80 21.33 -19.34
N ILE A 210 2.31 20.11 -19.43
CA ILE A 210 1.77 19.06 -20.32
C ILE A 210 1.05 17.99 -19.49
N ASN A 211 -0.28 17.91 -19.64
CA ASN A 211 -1.11 16.92 -18.97
C ASN A 211 -1.20 15.63 -19.82
N PHE A 212 -0.49 14.58 -19.41
CA PHE A 212 -0.47 13.28 -20.10
C PHE A 212 -1.67 12.37 -19.79
N ALA A 213 -2.58 12.78 -18.90
CA ALA A 213 -3.79 12.04 -18.56
C ALA A 213 -5.07 12.91 -18.67
N PRO A 214 -5.31 13.58 -19.83
CA PRO A 214 -6.34 14.60 -19.96
C PRO A 214 -7.77 14.02 -19.93
N GLY A 215 -7.95 12.70 -20.03
CA GLY A 215 -9.25 12.03 -19.89
C GLY A 215 -9.58 11.57 -18.47
N SER A 216 -8.64 11.67 -17.52
CA SER A 216 -8.88 11.29 -16.13
C SER A 216 -9.66 12.40 -15.41
N LYS A 217 -10.47 12.04 -14.40
CA LYS A 217 -11.23 13.03 -13.61
C LYS A 217 -10.32 14.07 -12.94
N VAL A 218 -9.12 13.63 -12.52
CA VAL A 218 -8.07 14.49 -11.95
C VAL A 218 -7.47 15.39 -13.02
N GLY A 219 -7.09 14.83 -14.18
CA GLY A 219 -6.53 15.59 -15.29
C GLY A 219 -7.49 16.63 -15.86
N LEU A 220 -8.77 16.30 -16.02
CA LEU A 220 -9.80 17.23 -16.49
C LEU A 220 -10.02 18.41 -15.53
N SER A 221 -10.09 18.11 -14.23
CA SER A 221 -10.29 19.13 -13.19
C SER A 221 -9.06 20.04 -13.08
N PHE A 222 -7.86 19.45 -13.13
CA PHE A 222 -6.60 20.18 -13.12
C PHE A 222 -6.45 21.10 -14.34
N THR A 223 -6.80 20.62 -15.54
CA THR A 223 -6.79 21.45 -16.75
C THR A 223 -7.82 22.57 -16.68
N TYR A 224 -9.06 22.31 -16.23
CA TYR A 224 -10.11 23.33 -16.11
C TYR A 224 -9.72 24.48 -15.16
N LEU A 225 -9.04 24.18 -14.06
CA LEU A 225 -8.62 25.18 -13.08
C LEU A 225 -7.42 26.03 -13.54
N LEU A 226 -6.62 25.53 -14.49
CA LEU A 226 -5.49 26.27 -15.09
C LEU A 226 -5.92 27.21 -16.22
N ASP A 227 -7.06 26.97 -16.87
CA ASP A 227 -7.43 27.52 -18.18
C ASP A 227 -8.44 28.70 -18.12
N GLY A 228 -8.24 29.65 -17.20
CA GLY A 228 -8.79 31.01 -17.43
C GLY A 228 -8.31 31.56 -18.79
N PRO A 229 -9.01 32.51 -19.45
CA PRO A 229 -8.82 32.76 -20.88
C PRO A 229 -7.34 33.02 -21.25
N PRO A 230 -6.81 32.40 -22.32
CA PRO A 230 -5.37 32.16 -22.46
C PRO A 230 -4.59 33.32 -23.13
N PRO A 231 -3.31 33.56 -22.77
CA PRO A 231 -2.37 34.33 -23.57
C PRO A 231 -1.68 33.48 -24.67
N PRO A 232 -1.06 34.11 -25.70
CA PRO A 232 -0.90 33.50 -27.03
C PRO A 232 0.34 32.59 -27.26
N GLN A 233 1.25 32.37 -26.31
CA GLN A 233 2.45 31.55 -26.57
C GLN A 233 3.08 30.98 -25.29
N ARG A 234 3.61 29.74 -25.39
CA ARG A 234 4.23 28.95 -24.31
C ARG A 234 5.77 29.07 -24.31
N PRO A 235 6.47 29.22 -23.17
CA PRO A 235 7.93 29.33 -23.12
C PRO A 235 8.68 27.98 -23.05
N ASP A 236 9.93 27.96 -23.50
CA ASP A 236 10.90 26.84 -23.38
C ASP A 236 11.52 26.77 -21.97
N GLY A 237 11.71 25.56 -21.41
CA GLY A 237 12.45 25.34 -20.16
C GLY A 237 11.76 24.55 -19.03
N VAL A 238 10.89 23.58 -19.34
CA VAL A 238 10.15 22.83 -18.29
C VAL A 238 10.90 21.57 -17.85
N ASP A 239 11.37 21.58 -16.60
CA ASP A 239 11.90 20.40 -15.91
C ASP A 239 10.74 19.53 -15.36
N VAL A 240 10.81 18.22 -15.62
CA VAL A 240 9.87 17.22 -15.08
C VAL A 240 10.54 16.48 -13.93
N ALA A 241 10.13 16.78 -12.70
CA ALA A 241 10.59 16.06 -11.52
C ALA A 241 9.61 14.94 -11.14
N GLN A 242 10.09 13.69 -11.08
CA GLN A 242 9.32 12.58 -10.52
C GLN A 242 9.41 12.64 -8.99
N VAL A 243 8.26 12.75 -8.33
CA VAL A 243 8.17 12.93 -6.89
C VAL A 243 7.44 11.73 -6.27
N MET A 244 8.13 10.96 -5.43
CA MET A 244 7.55 9.79 -4.75
C MET A 244 6.98 10.21 -3.40
N ALA A 245 5.81 9.65 -3.04
CA ALA A 245 5.15 9.93 -1.76
C ALA A 245 6.05 9.62 -0.54
N ASP A 246 6.86 8.57 -0.61
CA ASP A 246 7.85 8.23 0.42
C ASP A 246 8.93 9.31 0.56
N SER A 247 9.47 9.82 -0.54
CA SER A 247 10.48 10.90 -0.52
C SER A 247 9.91 12.17 0.10
N LEU A 248 8.68 12.54 -0.26
CA LEU A 248 7.99 13.68 0.33
C LEU A 248 7.67 13.47 1.80
N GLN A 249 7.20 12.28 2.18
CA GLN A 249 6.94 11.94 3.58
C GLN A 249 8.22 12.06 4.42
N ASN A 250 9.34 11.52 3.93
CA ASN A 250 10.61 11.60 4.63
C ASN A 250 11.09 13.05 4.79
N ALA A 251 10.90 13.89 3.77
CA ALA A 251 11.21 15.31 3.83
C ALA A 251 10.28 16.07 4.81
N ALA A 252 8.98 15.74 4.82
CA ALA A 252 8.00 16.26 5.78
C ALA A 252 8.35 15.89 7.21
N ILE A 253 8.65 14.61 7.48
CA ILE A 253 9.09 14.12 8.79
C ILE A 253 10.36 14.87 9.25
N LYS A 254 11.33 15.10 8.36
CA LYS A 254 12.53 15.86 8.69
C LYS A 254 12.23 17.33 9.04
N LYS A 255 11.20 17.91 8.42
CA LYS A 255 10.82 19.31 8.60
C LYS A 255 10.06 19.57 9.89
N VAL A 256 9.01 18.79 10.17
CA VAL A 256 8.13 19.03 11.32
C VAL A 256 8.39 18.08 12.51
N GLY A 257 9.25 17.08 12.32
CA GLY A 257 9.47 16.04 13.31
C GLY A 257 8.47 14.90 13.21
N GLU A 258 8.95 13.68 13.46
CA GLU A 258 8.19 12.45 13.20
C GLU A 258 6.90 12.34 14.02
N ARG A 259 6.95 12.74 15.30
CA ARG A 259 5.78 12.68 16.20
C ARG A 259 4.66 13.61 15.71
N GLU A 260 4.98 14.87 15.47
CA GLU A 260 4.01 15.88 15.00
C GLU A 260 3.40 15.48 13.64
N TYR A 261 4.26 15.03 12.71
CA TYR A 261 3.81 14.54 11.41
C TYR A 261 2.78 13.41 11.53
N PHE A 262 3.08 12.37 12.32
CA PHE A 262 2.19 11.22 12.45
C PHE A 262 0.94 11.50 13.29
N GLU A 263 1.02 12.38 14.31
CA GLU A 263 -0.16 12.84 15.06
C GLU A 263 -1.16 13.55 14.12
N GLY A 264 -0.68 14.48 13.28
CA GLY A 264 -1.53 15.18 12.30
C GLY A 264 -2.09 14.27 11.21
N LEU A 265 -1.25 13.39 10.63
CA LEU A 265 -1.69 12.43 9.62
C LEU A 265 -2.77 11.48 10.16
N ASN A 266 -2.58 10.95 11.38
CA ASN A 266 -3.55 10.03 11.98
C ASN A 266 -4.86 10.74 12.31
N ALA A 267 -4.82 11.97 12.84
CA ALA A 267 -6.04 12.73 13.14
C ALA A 267 -6.85 13.03 11.87
N SER A 268 -6.17 13.44 10.79
CA SER A 268 -6.79 13.65 9.47
C SER A 268 -7.42 12.37 8.91
N TRP A 269 -6.71 11.24 9.07
CA TRP A 269 -7.21 9.94 8.64
C TRP A 269 -8.45 9.51 9.40
N GLU A 270 -8.45 9.59 10.74
CA GLU A 270 -9.63 9.18 11.53
C GLU A 270 -10.86 10.03 11.18
N GLY A 271 -10.71 11.34 10.95
CA GLY A 271 -11.81 12.19 10.48
C GLY A 271 -12.40 11.72 9.14
N LEU A 272 -11.55 11.44 8.15
CA LEU A 272 -12.01 10.92 6.84
C LEU A 272 -12.64 9.52 6.97
N ARG A 273 -12.07 8.66 7.82
CA ARG A 273 -12.53 7.30 8.06
C ARG A 273 -13.91 7.26 8.69
N GLU A 274 -14.20 8.19 9.60
CA GLU A 274 -15.52 8.37 10.24
C GLU A 274 -16.58 8.90 9.25
N GLU A 275 -16.23 9.89 8.43
CA GLU A 275 -17.14 10.43 7.40
C GLU A 275 -17.45 9.41 6.29
N GLY A 276 -16.46 8.58 5.95
CA GLY A 276 -16.52 7.62 4.86
C GLY A 276 -16.47 8.26 3.47
N PHE A 277 -16.42 7.41 2.45
CA PHE A 277 -16.25 7.84 1.06
C PHE A 277 -17.60 7.89 0.33
N LYS A 278 -18.17 9.09 0.18
CA LYS A 278 -19.43 9.27 -0.57
C LYS A 278 -19.28 8.76 -2.01
N GLY A 279 -20.17 7.84 -2.38
CA GLY A 279 -20.20 7.24 -3.72
C GLY A 279 -19.30 6.02 -3.89
N LEU A 280 -18.40 5.71 -2.95
CA LEU A 280 -17.61 4.48 -2.99
C LEU A 280 -18.46 3.29 -2.54
N LYS A 281 -18.53 2.25 -3.37
CA LYS A 281 -19.19 0.98 -3.09
C LYS A 281 -18.12 -0.04 -2.69
N VAL A 282 -18.05 -0.34 -1.39
CA VAL A 282 -17.18 -1.41 -0.89
C VAL A 282 -17.80 -2.77 -1.23
N LYS A 283 -17.02 -3.63 -1.85
CA LYS A 283 -17.37 -5.01 -2.17
C LYS A 283 -16.45 -5.95 -1.39
N TRP A 284 -17.05 -6.66 -0.45
CA TRP A 284 -16.36 -7.68 0.33
C TRP A 284 -16.41 -9.04 -0.39
N GLY A 285 -15.25 -9.65 -0.57
CA GLY A 285 -15.09 -11.07 -0.87
C GLY A 285 -14.57 -11.85 0.35
N GLU A 286 -14.65 -13.17 0.30
CA GLU A 286 -14.16 -14.05 1.36
C GLU A 286 -13.35 -15.21 0.78
N GLY A 287 -12.18 -15.45 1.35
CA GLY A 287 -11.23 -16.47 0.93
C GLY A 287 -10.41 -16.10 -0.31
N MET A 288 -9.45 -16.96 -0.62
CA MET A 288 -8.49 -16.76 -1.71
C MET A 288 -9.14 -16.81 -3.10
N GLU A 289 -10.19 -17.62 -3.30
CA GLU A 289 -10.90 -17.68 -4.58
C GLU A 289 -11.58 -16.35 -4.91
N ALA A 290 -12.22 -15.70 -3.93
CA ALA A 290 -12.81 -14.38 -4.15
C ALA A 290 -11.74 -13.34 -4.50
N ALA A 291 -10.56 -13.38 -3.84
CA ALA A 291 -9.44 -12.51 -4.17
C ALA A 291 -8.94 -12.75 -5.60
N LYS A 292 -8.84 -14.00 -6.03
CA LYS A 292 -8.51 -14.38 -7.41
C LYS A 292 -9.53 -13.82 -8.40
N GLU A 293 -10.82 -14.03 -8.16
CA GLU A 293 -11.89 -13.49 -9.01
C GLU A 293 -11.83 -11.97 -9.10
N GLY A 294 -11.55 -11.29 -7.98
CA GLY A 294 -11.35 -9.84 -7.93
C GLY A 294 -10.19 -9.37 -8.83
N TRP A 295 -9.07 -10.07 -8.79
CA TRP A 295 -7.93 -9.78 -9.67
C TRP A 295 -8.27 -10.03 -11.14
N ASP A 296 -8.97 -11.12 -11.45
CA ASP A 296 -9.39 -11.45 -12.82
C ASP A 296 -10.36 -10.39 -13.37
N ARG A 297 -11.26 -9.85 -12.54
CA ARG A 297 -12.14 -8.73 -12.90
C ARG A 297 -11.33 -7.46 -13.20
N PHE A 298 -10.33 -7.15 -12.37
CA PHE A 298 -9.42 -6.02 -12.64
C PHE A 298 -8.69 -6.21 -13.97
N ALA A 299 -8.20 -7.41 -14.26
CA ALA A 299 -7.46 -7.72 -15.49
C ALA A 299 -8.35 -7.58 -16.75
N ARG A 300 -9.66 -7.83 -16.61
CA ARG A 300 -10.66 -7.62 -17.67
C ARG A 300 -11.27 -6.21 -17.70
N ASN A 301 -10.78 -5.29 -16.86
CA ASN A 301 -11.31 -3.93 -16.73
C ASN A 301 -12.81 -3.87 -16.37
N GLU A 302 -13.26 -4.81 -15.52
CA GLU A 302 -14.66 -4.95 -15.09
C GLU A 302 -14.95 -4.26 -13.75
N VAL A 303 -13.92 -3.77 -13.06
CA VAL A 303 -14.05 -3.06 -11.78
C VAL A 303 -14.28 -1.58 -12.07
N GLN A 304 -15.37 -1.03 -11.55
CA GLN A 304 -15.74 0.36 -11.79
C GLN A 304 -14.93 1.31 -10.91
N ALA A 305 -14.83 2.57 -11.35
CA ALA A 305 -14.09 3.61 -10.60
C ALA A 305 -14.70 3.93 -9.23
N ASP A 306 -15.97 3.57 -9.00
CA ASP A 306 -16.69 3.73 -7.73
C ASP A 306 -16.71 2.43 -6.89
N GLU A 307 -15.95 1.40 -7.28
CA GLU A 307 -15.94 0.09 -6.62
C GLU A 307 -14.60 -0.15 -5.90
N GLY A 308 -14.66 -0.44 -4.59
CA GLY A 308 -13.50 -0.84 -3.79
C GLY A 308 -13.55 -2.31 -3.43
N LEU A 309 -12.56 -3.10 -3.86
CA LEU A 309 -12.51 -4.54 -3.57
C LEU A 309 -11.71 -4.82 -2.31
N VAL A 310 -12.35 -5.46 -1.33
CA VAL A 310 -11.72 -5.88 -0.07
C VAL A 310 -12.05 -7.35 0.20
N PHE A 311 -11.08 -8.10 0.72
CA PHE A 311 -11.20 -9.53 0.92
C PHE A 311 -10.81 -9.87 2.35
N LYS A 312 -11.64 -10.68 3.00
CA LYS A 312 -11.29 -11.36 4.25
C LYS A 312 -10.77 -12.75 3.91
N LEU A 313 -9.57 -13.10 4.38
CA LEU A 313 -8.92 -14.40 4.12
C LEU A 313 -9.08 -15.38 5.29
#